data_AF-A7F1Z8-F1
#
_entry.id   AF-A7F1Z8-F1
#
_cell.length_a   1.000
_cell.length_b   1.000
_cell.length_c   1.000
_cell.angle_alpha   90.00
_cell.angle_beta   90.00
_cell.angle_gamma   90.00
#
_symmetry.space_group_name_H-M   'P 1'
#
loop_
_entity.id
_entity.type
_entity.pdbx_description
1 polymer ?
#
loop_
_entity_poly.entity_id
_entity_poly.type
_entity_poly.pdbx_seq_one_letter_code
_entity_poly.pdbx_strand_id
1 'polypeptide(L)' 'MTEGLWIPPRGSFMPWSDQPQGCPGKKFGQVEFVAAMAGLFQNHRVEIVREADETHEAAEKRVQEFS' A
#
# COMPACT_ATOMS: atom_id res chain seq x y z
N MET A 1 -2.91 42.93 2.27
CA MET A 1 -3.96 42.19 1.53
C MET A 1 -3.21 41.19 0.69
N THR A 2 -3.12 39.92 1.05
CA THR A 2 -4.24 38.98 1.24
C THR A 2 -3.93 37.93 2.30
N GLU A 3 -4.96 37.48 2.98
CA GLU A 3 -4.95 36.27 3.81
C GLU A 3 -4.42 35.05 3.02
N GLY A 4 -3.45 34.31 3.55
CA GLY A 4 -2.98 33.04 2.96
C GLY A 4 -3.62 31.86 3.69
N LEU A 5 -4.42 31.05 2.98
CA LEU A 5 -5.05 29.85 3.56
C LEU A 5 -3.99 28.81 3.93
N TRP A 6 -3.70 28.65 5.22
CA TRP A 6 -2.92 27.51 5.70
C TRP A 6 -3.86 26.33 6.02
N ILE A 7 -3.77 25.33 5.16
CA ILE A 7 -4.49 24.07 5.21
C ILE A 7 -3.65 23.12 6.07
N PRO A 8 -4.20 22.55 7.15
CA PRO A 8 -3.45 21.54 7.87
C PRO A 8 -3.15 20.39 6.89
N PRO A 9 -2.12 19.55 7.05
CA PRO A 9 -2.20 18.24 6.43
C PRO A 9 -3.37 17.39 6.99
N ARG A 10 -4.18 17.92 7.94
CA ARG A 10 -4.53 17.31 9.25
C ARG A 10 -4.88 15.83 9.09
N GLY A 11 -3.97 14.95 9.46
CA GLY A 11 -2.51 15.02 9.42
C GLY A 11 -2.06 13.61 9.15
N SER A 12 -2.64 13.01 8.11
CA SER A 12 -3.12 11.66 8.38
C SER A 12 -3.60 10.99 7.13
N PHE A 13 -3.41 9.69 7.09
CA PHE A 13 -4.07 8.81 6.16
C PHE A 13 -5.52 9.26 5.87
N MET A 14 -5.74 9.77 4.64
CA MET A 14 -7.00 10.30 4.09
C MET A 14 -7.38 9.61 2.76
N PRO A 15 -7.40 8.27 2.68
CA PRO A 15 -7.50 7.48 1.43
C PRO A 15 -8.79 7.69 0.61
N TRP A 16 -9.83 8.25 1.20
CA TRP A 16 -11.15 8.43 0.57
C TRP A 16 -11.74 9.81 0.92
N SER A 17 -10.89 10.79 1.16
CA SER A 17 -11.23 12.06 1.83
C SER A 17 -11.76 11.85 3.24
N ASP A 18 -11.67 12.89 4.07
CA ASP A 18 -12.27 12.95 5.39
C ASP A 18 -13.31 14.07 5.36
N GLN A 19 -14.47 13.91 6.02
CA GLN A 19 -15.68 14.78 6.03
C GLN A 19 -16.96 14.13 5.42
N PRO A 20 -18.17 14.71 5.64
CA PRO A 20 -19.45 14.30 5.04
C PRO A 20 -19.47 14.08 3.51
N GLN A 21 -18.45 14.56 2.81
CA GLN A 21 -18.23 14.37 1.36
C GLN A 21 -17.19 13.26 1.06
N GLY A 22 -16.91 12.37 2.02
CA GLY A 22 -16.04 11.21 1.81
C GLY A 22 -16.51 10.32 0.66
N CYS A 23 -15.59 9.62 0.00
CA CYS A 23 -15.91 8.76 -1.13
C CYS A 23 -16.94 7.69 -0.70
N PRO A 24 -18.12 7.65 -1.35
CA PRO A 24 -19.15 6.65 -1.03
C PRO A 24 -18.65 5.22 -1.30
N GLY A 25 -17.67 5.07 -2.20
CA GLY A 25 -17.00 3.81 -2.54
C GLY A 25 -15.98 3.31 -1.51
N LYS A 26 -15.75 4.04 -0.40
CA LYS A 26 -14.72 3.67 0.61
C LYS A 26 -14.83 2.21 1.05
N LYS A 27 -16.03 1.76 1.41
CA LYS A 27 -16.24 0.38 1.89
C LYS A 27 -16.08 -0.65 0.77
N PHE A 28 -16.54 -0.33 -0.44
CA PHE A 28 -16.36 -1.19 -1.60
C PHE A 28 -14.88 -1.40 -1.90
N GLY A 29 -14.12 -0.32 -2.04
CA GLY A 29 -12.67 -0.42 -2.31
C GLY A 29 -11.90 -1.16 -1.21
N GLN A 30 -12.28 -0.97 0.07
CA GLN A 30 -11.67 -1.71 1.18
C GLN A 30 -11.94 -3.22 1.08
N VAL A 31 -13.18 -3.62 0.81
CA VAL A 31 -13.56 -5.04 0.70
C VAL A 31 -12.95 -5.67 -0.56
N GLU A 32 -12.98 -4.96 -1.69
CA GLU A 32 -12.40 -5.43 -2.95
C GLU A 32 -10.89 -5.64 -2.82
N PHE A 33 -10.17 -4.73 -2.17
CA PHE A 33 -8.74 -4.89 -1.92
C PHE A 33 -8.45 -6.15 -1.10
N VAL A 34 -9.16 -6.34 0.01
CA VAL A 34 -8.99 -7.53 0.87
C VAL A 34 -9.35 -8.81 0.10
N ALA A 35 -10.44 -8.80 -0.67
CA ALA A 35 -10.87 -9.94 -1.47
C ALA A 35 -9.86 -10.29 -2.57
N ALA A 36 -9.28 -9.29 -3.24
CA ALA A 36 -8.25 -9.50 -4.25
C ALA A 36 -6.99 -10.10 -3.63
N MET A 37 -6.51 -9.56 -2.50
CA MET A 37 -5.36 -10.10 -1.78
C MET A 37 -5.63 -11.53 -1.32
N ALA A 38 -6.78 -11.79 -0.70
CA ALA A 38 -7.15 -13.13 -0.27
C ALA A 38 -7.23 -14.11 -1.44
N GLY A 39 -7.85 -13.72 -2.55
CA GLY A 39 -7.97 -14.56 -3.74
C GLY A 39 -6.62 -14.86 -4.42
N LEU A 40 -5.74 -13.86 -4.53
CA LEU A 40 -4.40 -14.04 -5.09
C LEU A 40 -3.57 -14.98 -4.20
N PHE A 41 -3.47 -14.66 -2.91
CA PHE A 41 -2.58 -15.36 -1.97
C PHE A 41 -3.16 -16.66 -1.41
N GLN A 42 -4.41 -17.01 -1.71
CA GLN A 42 -4.97 -18.31 -1.35
C GLN A 42 -4.19 -19.46 -2.01
N ASN A 43 -3.79 -19.28 -3.28
CA ASN A 43 -3.18 -20.34 -4.08
C ASN A 43 -1.81 -19.96 -4.68
N HIS A 44 -1.37 -18.71 -4.50
CA HIS A 44 -0.10 -18.23 -5.05
C HIS A 44 0.80 -17.72 -3.92
N ARG A 45 2.10 -17.93 -4.08
CA ARG A 45 3.15 -17.41 -3.20
C ARG A 45 4.00 -16.42 -3.96
N VAL A 46 4.45 -15.39 -3.26
CA VAL A 46 5.43 -14.42 -3.78
C VAL A 46 6.79 -14.83 -3.24
N GLU A 47 7.72 -15.06 -4.16
CA GLU A 47 9.09 -15.43 -3.87
C GLU A 47 10.04 -14.41 -4.49
N ILE A 48 11.20 -14.23 -3.87
CA ILE A 48 12.25 -13.35 -4.39
C ILE A 48 12.85 -14.00 -5.64
N VAL A 49 12.85 -13.26 -6.74
CA VAL A 49 13.57 -13.68 -7.94
C VAL A 49 15.07 -13.50 -7.70
N ARG A 50 15.81 -14.60 -7.85
CA ARG A 50 17.27 -14.61 -7.74
C ARG A 50 17.89 -13.96 -8.96
N GLU A 51 18.93 -13.16 -8.73
CA GLU A 51 19.81 -12.72 -9.82
C GLU A 51 20.73 -13.87 -10.27
N ALA A 52 21.37 -13.69 -11.42
CA ALA A 52 22.38 -14.65 -11.88
C ALA A 52 23.51 -14.76 -10.83
N ASP A 53 23.90 -16.00 -10.52
CA ASP A 53 24.94 -16.36 -9.56
C ASP A 53 24.61 -16.08 -8.07
N GLU A 54 23.35 -15.80 -7.75
CA GLU A 54 22.89 -15.55 -6.38
C GLU A 54 22.31 -16.81 -5.71
N THR A 55 22.69 -17.05 -4.44
CA THR A 55 22.04 -18.08 -3.61
C THR A 55 20.71 -17.56 -3.06
N HIS A 56 19.81 -18.45 -2.63
CA HIS A 56 18.54 -18.02 -2.05
C HIS A 56 18.74 -17.12 -0.81
N GLU A 57 19.69 -17.47 0.06
CA GLU A 57 20.06 -16.68 1.24
C GLU A 57 20.62 -15.30 0.87
N ALA A 58 21.45 -15.23 -0.18
CA ALA A 58 21.96 -13.95 -0.67
C ALA A 58 20.84 -13.05 -1.22
N ALA A 59 19.87 -13.63 -1.93
CA ALA A 59 18.69 -12.94 -2.44
C ALA A 59 17.79 -12.39 -1.33
N GLU A 60 17.56 -13.18 -0.28
CA GLU A 60 16.84 -12.73 0.92
C GLU A 60 17.55 -11.58 1.60
N LYS A 61 18.86 -11.71 1.83
CA LYS A 61 19.66 -10.67 2.48
C LYS A 61 19.66 -9.37 1.68
N ARG A 62 19.78 -9.45 0.35
CA ARG A 62 19.69 -8.28 -0.54
C ARG A 62 18.37 -7.53 -0.35
N VAL A 63 17.23 -8.23 -0.40
CA VAL A 63 15.92 -7.58 -0.26
C VAL A 63 15.71 -7.01 1.15
N GLN A 64 16.18 -7.70 2.20
CA GLN A 64 16.07 -7.23 3.58
C GLN A 64 16.90 -5.97 3.86
N GLU A 65 18.07 -5.82 3.25
CA GLU A 65 18.91 -4.61 3.41
C GLU A 65 18.29 -3.35 2.78
N PHE A 66 17.34 -3.50 1.86
CA PHE A 66 16.63 -2.39 1.21
C PHE A 66 15.27 -2.03 1.85
N SER A 67 14.80 -2.82 2.83
CA SER A 67 13.51 -2.60 3.51
C SER A 67 13.66 -1.79 4.79
#